data_AF-A0A1Q5ATA9-F1
#
_entry.id   AF-A0A1Q5ATA9-F1
#
_cell.length_a   1.000
_cell.length_b   1.000
_cell.length_c   1.000
_cell.angle_alpha   90.00
_cell.angle_beta   90.00
_cell.angle_gamma   90.00
#
_symmetry.space_group_name_H-M   'P 1'
#
loop_
_entity.id
_entity.type
_entity.pdbx_description
1 polymer ?
#
loop_
_entity_poly.entity_id
_entity_poly.type
_entity_poly.pdbx_seq_one_letter_code
_entity_poly.pdbx_strand_id
1 'polypeptide(L)'
;MTYRFFTPAPAGAATGLTADVYRQLRDEFLGPAPTFQALSAVPEVLAATWALMREALLAGAASRVDRELVASAVSRANRCRFCVDAHVMLLHALGEHELAEAIVRGGTPPEPRQAALVGWAEASRSPRAGEWTSPYCPEVTGTLLAFHFINRIVSALLAPDLLPGGLQRSRVVRSAGGRLYARTAREPKEPGRSLPLLGTGPASPPAWAGDSPVGVAYASLRNAAMRGGDLLGDVARRTVTATVSWEDGRHPARPAEWAADLVRDLPGADRVAARIALLAAFAPSAIRSGDVALWRLSHPDDADLVRLVAYGAITATDHVARALSPAQL
;
A
#
# COMPACT_ATOMS: atom_id res chain seq x y z
N MET A 1 18.92 0.58 4.75
CA MET A 1 17.68 0.64 3.96
C MET A 1 17.93 1.60 2.81
N THR A 2 17.61 1.21 1.58
CA THR A 2 17.97 2.00 0.40
C THR A 2 16.71 2.54 -0.26
N TYR A 3 16.59 3.86 -0.32
CA TYR A 3 15.56 4.56 -1.08
C TYR A 3 16.00 4.67 -2.56
N ARG A 4 15.07 4.58 -3.51
CA ARG A 4 15.40 4.46 -4.94
C ARG A 4 15.77 5.78 -5.61
N PHE A 5 15.14 6.88 -5.22
CA PHE A 5 15.21 8.15 -5.98
C PHE A 5 15.57 9.38 -5.17
N PHE A 6 15.40 9.33 -3.84
CA PHE A 6 15.70 10.41 -2.92
C PHE A 6 15.97 9.87 -1.52
N THR A 7 16.55 10.66 -0.64
CA THR A 7 16.72 10.30 0.78
C THR A 7 15.78 11.16 1.61
N PRO A 8 14.74 10.61 2.26
CA PRO A 8 13.84 11.41 3.06
C PRO A 8 14.53 11.93 4.31
N ALA A 9 14.00 13.03 4.87
CA ALA A 9 14.53 13.62 6.08
C ALA A 9 14.57 12.61 7.25
N PRO A 10 15.59 12.68 8.14
CA PRO A 10 15.64 11.84 9.32
C PRO A 10 14.43 12.02 10.24
N ALA A 11 13.96 10.93 10.85
CA ALA A 11 12.76 10.97 11.69
C ALA A 11 12.84 11.96 12.88
N GLY A 12 14.04 12.17 13.43
CA GLY A 12 14.27 13.12 14.53
C GLY A 12 14.16 14.59 14.12
N ALA A 13 14.18 14.91 12.82
CA ALA A 13 13.99 16.26 12.30
C ALA A 13 12.52 16.60 12.00
N ALA A 14 11.61 15.64 12.19
CA ALA A 14 10.19 15.84 11.87
C ALA A 14 9.53 16.84 12.82
N THR A 15 8.67 17.70 12.24
CA THR A 15 7.83 18.66 12.96
C THR A 15 6.36 18.52 12.53
N GLY A 16 5.44 19.11 13.30
CA GLY A 16 4.00 19.13 12.98
C GLY A 16 3.41 17.72 12.79
N LEU A 17 2.55 17.57 11.78
CA LEU A 17 1.82 16.32 11.51
C LEU A 17 2.74 15.10 11.34
N THR A 18 3.88 15.25 10.68
CA THR A 18 4.85 14.16 10.50
C THR A 18 5.41 13.68 11.85
N ALA A 19 5.69 14.60 12.77
CA ALA A 19 6.18 14.25 14.11
C ALA A 19 5.12 13.49 14.92
N ASP A 20 3.84 13.86 14.76
CA ASP A 20 2.72 13.20 15.42
C ASP A 20 2.49 11.77 14.91
N VAL A 21 2.60 11.56 13.60
CA VAL A 21 2.60 10.23 13.00
C VAL A 21 3.77 9.40 13.51
N TYR A 22 4.98 9.96 13.54
CA TYR A 22 6.17 9.26 14.03
C TYR A 22 6.09 8.88 15.50
N ARG A 23 5.39 9.68 16.32
CA ARG A 23 5.09 9.35 17.71
C ARG A 23 4.19 8.13 17.81
N GLN A 24 3.07 8.07 17.06
CA GLN A 24 2.23 6.87 17.04
C GLN A 24 2.96 5.63 16.49
N LEU A 25 3.79 5.79 15.45
CA LEU A 25 4.60 4.69 14.91
C LEU A 25 5.54 4.10 15.97
N ARG A 26 6.23 4.95 16.75
CA ARG A 26 7.12 4.46 17.82
C ARG A 26 6.38 3.67 18.89
N ASP A 27 5.13 4.05 19.18
CA ASP A 27 4.33 3.43 20.22
C ASP A 27 3.75 2.08 19.77
N GLU A 28 3.36 1.93 18.49
CA GLU A 28 2.53 0.81 18.04
C GLU A 28 3.10 -0.05 16.90
N PHE A 29 4.12 0.43 16.16
CA PHE A 29 4.59 -0.23 14.94
C PHE A 29 5.88 -1.02 15.14
N LEU A 30 5.83 -2.30 14.77
CA LEU A 30 6.93 -3.26 14.95
C LEU A 30 7.80 -3.44 13.71
N GLY A 31 7.45 -2.76 12.61
CA GLY A 31 8.13 -2.88 11.33
C GLY A 31 9.21 -1.82 11.13
N PRO A 32 10.09 -2.03 10.14
CA PRO A 32 10.94 -0.95 9.68
C PRO A 32 10.06 0.18 9.11
N ALA A 33 10.43 1.43 9.37
CA ALA A 33 9.65 2.60 8.99
C ALA A 33 9.96 3.24 7.62
N PRO A 34 10.74 2.67 6.67
CA PRO A 34 11.15 3.40 5.47
C PRO A 34 9.97 3.76 4.57
N THR A 35 8.86 3.00 4.60
CA THR A 35 7.64 3.36 3.89
C THR A 35 7.09 4.69 4.39
N PHE A 36 6.93 4.83 5.70
CA PHE A 36 6.44 6.05 6.33
C PHE A 36 7.44 7.20 6.24
N GLN A 37 8.73 6.88 6.22
CA GLN A 37 9.77 7.88 5.99
C GLN A 37 9.79 8.36 4.53
N ALA A 38 9.59 7.50 3.53
CA ALA A 38 9.43 7.92 2.14
C ALA A 38 8.20 8.83 1.95
N LEU A 39 7.09 8.52 2.62
CA LEU A 39 5.88 9.33 2.54
C LEU A 39 5.97 10.66 3.31
N SER A 40 7.00 10.88 4.15
CA SER A 40 7.10 12.09 4.98
C SER A 40 7.31 13.37 4.20
N ALA A 41 7.70 13.28 2.92
CA ALA A 41 7.72 14.41 2.00
C ALA A 41 6.31 14.99 1.74
N VAL A 42 5.26 14.23 2.04
CA VAL A 42 3.85 14.59 1.85
C VAL A 42 3.07 14.23 3.13
N PRO A 43 3.12 15.07 4.18
CA PRO A 43 2.60 14.76 5.52
C PRO A 43 1.16 14.26 5.55
N GLU A 44 0.30 14.80 4.70
CA GLU A 44 -1.10 14.41 4.57
C GLU A 44 -1.30 12.97 4.03
N VAL A 45 -0.46 12.55 3.08
CA VAL A 45 -0.49 11.17 2.55
C VAL A 45 0.13 10.23 3.57
N LEU A 46 1.20 10.65 4.25
CA LEU A 46 1.80 9.90 5.36
C LEU A 46 0.76 9.63 6.46
N ALA A 47 0.10 10.67 6.98
CA ALA A 47 -0.87 10.54 8.06
C ALA A 47 -2.03 9.63 7.68
N ALA A 48 -2.59 9.80 6.48
CA ALA A 48 -3.69 8.97 6.00
C ALA A 48 -3.28 7.51 5.72
N THR A 49 -2.06 7.28 5.25
CA THR A 49 -1.52 5.93 5.06
C THR A 49 -1.31 5.23 6.40
N TRP A 50 -0.73 5.93 7.38
CA TRP A 50 -0.57 5.40 8.73
C TRP A 50 -1.92 5.09 9.37
N ALA A 51 -2.89 6.01 9.28
CA ALA A 51 -4.21 5.79 9.85
C ALA A 51 -4.90 4.57 9.24
N LEU A 52 -4.91 4.44 7.90
CA LEU A 52 -5.54 3.29 7.27
C LEU A 52 -4.85 1.98 7.68
N MET A 53 -3.51 1.95 7.69
CA MET A 53 -2.77 0.75 8.12
C MET A 53 -3.06 0.42 9.59
N ARG A 54 -3.04 1.41 10.48
CA ARG A 54 -3.31 1.22 11.90
C ARG A 54 -4.72 0.70 12.14
N GLU A 55 -5.74 1.41 11.65
CA GLU A 55 -7.14 1.06 11.91
C GLU A 55 -7.53 -0.26 11.26
N ALA A 56 -6.98 -0.58 10.09
CA ALA A 56 -7.32 -1.83 9.41
C ALA A 56 -6.52 -3.03 9.91
N LEU A 57 -5.19 -2.91 10.00
CA LEU A 57 -4.30 -4.04 10.33
C LEU A 57 -4.04 -4.19 11.83
N LEU A 58 -3.89 -3.07 12.56
CA LEU A 58 -3.40 -3.10 13.94
C LEU A 58 -4.50 -3.12 14.99
N ALA A 59 -5.56 -2.33 14.80
CA ALA A 59 -6.60 -2.09 15.79
C ALA A 59 -7.89 -2.87 15.51
N GLY A 60 -8.73 -3.07 16.52
CA GLY A 60 -10.03 -3.73 16.37
C GLY A 60 -10.02 -5.24 16.61
N ALA A 61 -11.23 -5.82 16.55
CA ALA A 61 -11.52 -7.15 17.09
C ALA A 61 -11.29 -8.29 16.07
N ALA A 62 -11.18 -7.98 14.77
CA ALA A 62 -10.89 -8.98 13.76
C ALA A 62 -9.55 -9.69 14.02
N SER A 63 -9.48 -10.99 13.70
CA SER A 63 -8.27 -11.82 13.84
C SER A 63 -7.05 -11.09 13.26
N ARG A 64 -6.03 -10.89 14.10
CA ARG A 64 -4.77 -10.28 13.64
C ARG A 64 -4.06 -11.17 12.63
N VAL A 65 -4.16 -12.49 12.80
CA VAL A 65 -3.60 -13.48 11.86
C VAL A 65 -4.26 -13.37 10.49
N ASP A 66 -5.59 -13.29 10.41
CA ASP A 66 -6.33 -13.17 9.15
C ASP A 66 -5.92 -11.90 8.39
N ARG A 67 -5.73 -10.79 9.13
CA ARG A 67 -5.30 -9.52 8.54
C ARG A 67 -3.86 -9.58 8.01
N GLU A 68 -2.93 -10.15 8.77
CA GLU A 68 -1.55 -10.38 8.27
C GLU A 68 -1.52 -11.34 7.08
N LEU A 69 -2.41 -12.34 7.05
CA LEU A 69 -2.55 -13.28 5.94
C LEU A 69 -3.05 -12.58 4.67
N VAL A 70 -4.07 -11.72 4.78
CA VAL A 70 -4.56 -10.88 3.67
C VAL A 70 -3.48 -9.92 3.19
N ALA A 71 -2.79 -9.23 4.10
CA ALA A 71 -1.68 -8.34 3.76
C ALA A 71 -0.58 -9.08 2.98
N SER A 72 -0.24 -10.30 3.40
CA SER A 72 0.74 -11.15 2.71
C SER A 72 0.27 -11.58 1.32
N ALA A 73 -1.00 -12.01 1.20
CA ALA A 73 -1.60 -12.46 -0.06
C ALA A 73 -1.69 -11.34 -1.10
N VAL A 74 -2.18 -10.16 -0.70
CA VAL A 74 -2.20 -8.96 -1.55
C VAL A 74 -0.79 -8.56 -1.97
N SER A 75 0.17 -8.63 -1.05
CA SER A 75 1.58 -8.35 -1.34
C SER A 75 2.17 -9.31 -2.36
N ARG A 76 1.80 -10.60 -2.31
CA ARG A 76 2.19 -11.62 -3.29
C ARG A 76 1.55 -11.32 -4.66
N ALA A 77 0.25 -11.05 -4.70
CA ALA A 77 -0.47 -10.71 -5.93
C ALA A 77 0.05 -9.42 -6.59
N ASN A 78 0.42 -8.41 -5.80
CA ASN A 78 1.05 -7.17 -6.26
C ASN A 78 2.56 -7.32 -6.57
N ARG A 79 3.15 -8.50 -6.33
CA ARG A 79 4.60 -8.78 -6.49
C ARG A 79 5.50 -7.87 -5.65
N CYS A 80 5.03 -7.46 -4.46
CA CYS A 80 5.78 -6.63 -3.53
C CYS A 80 6.56 -7.47 -2.52
N ARG A 81 7.80 -7.83 -2.90
CA ARG A 81 8.67 -8.70 -2.09
C ARG A 81 8.91 -8.18 -0.67
N PHE A 82 9.19 -6.89 -0.52
CA PHE A 82 9.43 -6.26 0.78
C PHE A 82 8.27 -6.51 1.74
N CYS A 83 7.03 -6.31 1.27
CA CYS A 83 5.85 -6.48 2.10
C CYS A 83 5.58 -7.96 2.40
N VAL A 84 5.77 -8.87 1.43
CA VAL A 84 5.69 -10.32 1.69
C VAL A 84 6.64 -10.72 2.83
N ASP A 85 7.91 -10.31 2.75
CA ASP A 85 8.91 -10.62 3.78
C ASP A 85 8.50 -10.05 5.16
N ALA A 86 7.98 -8.81 5.19
CA ALA A 86 7.57 -8.15 6.43
C ALA A 86 6.38 -8.85 7.11
N HIS A 87 5.34 -9.19 6.35
CA HIS A 87 4.15 -9.84 6.89
C HIS A 87 4.39 -11.30 7.29
N VAL A 88 5.26 -12.02 6.57
CA VAL A 88 5.71 -13.35 6.98
C VAL A 88 6.46 -13.29 8.31
N MET A 89 7.33 -12.29 8.51
CA MET A 89 7.99 -12.09 9.81
C MET A 89 6.96 -11.81 10.93
N LEU A 90 5.90 -11.06 10.65
CA LEU A 90 4.83 -10.81 11.62
C LEU A 90 3.98 -12.05 11.90
N LEU A 91 3.68 -12.89 10.90
CA LEU A 91 3.05 -14.19 11.12
C LEU A 91 3.91 -15.08 12.03
N HIS A 92 5.23 -15.10 11.84
CA HIS A 92 6.11 -15.75 12.81
C HIS A 92 6.02 -15.14 14.21
N ALA A 93 5.93 -13.81 14.34
CA ALA A 93 5.78 -13.15 15.64
C ALA A 93 4.46 -13.53 16.35
N LEU A 94 3.40 -13.76 15.58
CA LEU A 94 2.10 -14.20 16.10
C LEU A 94 2.10 -15.68 16.52
N GLY A 95 3.06 -16.48 16.06
CA GLY A 95 3.17 -17.91 16.32
C GLY A 95 2.79 -18.80 15.13
N GLU A 96 2.39 -18.18 14.02
CA GLU A 96 1.88 -18.84 12.81
C GLU A 96 3.01 -19.30 11.88
N HIS A 97 3.92 -20.13 12.39
CA HIS A 97 5.15 -20.49 11.70
C HIS A 97 4.93 -21.32 10.44
N GLU A 98 4.01 -22.28 10.47
CA GLU A 98 3.73 -23.15 9.32
C GLU A 98 3.02 -22.37 8.22
N LEU A 99 2.04 -21.54 8.60
CA LEU A 99 1.33 -20.63 7.71
C LEU A 99 2.30 -19.64 7.05
N ALA A 100 3.18 -18.99 7.83
CA ALA A 100 4.18 -18.06 7.30
C ALA A 100 5.06 -18.73 6.23
N GLU A 101 5.52 -19.95 6.49
CA GLU A 101 6.38 -20.69 5.58
C GLU A 101 5.63 -21.22 4.35
N ALA A 102 4.34 -21.55 4.46
CA ALA A 102 3.49 -21.89 3.32
C ALA A 102 3.36 -20.69 2.35
N ILE A 103 3.11 -19.49 2.90
CA ILE A 103 2.96 -18.27 2.11
C ILE A 103 4.24 -17.89 1.38
N VAL A 104 5.41 -17.94 2.05
CA VAL A 104 6.72 -17.68 1.41
C VAL A 104 6.98 -18.61 0.23
N ARG A 105 6.58 -19.88 0.32
CA ARG A 105 6.75 -20.86 -0.76
C ARG A 105 5.74 -20.70 -1.90
N GLY A 106 4.84 -19.72 -1.84
CA GLY A 106 3.76 -19.57 -2.81
C GLY A 106 2.66 -20.62 -2.65
N GLY A 107 2.63 -21.34 -1.52
CA GLY A 107 1.61 -22.35 -1.24
C GLY A 107 0.29 -21.75 -0.77
N THR A 108 -0.72 -22.60 -0.73
CA THR A 108 -2.03 -22.35 -0.13
C THR A 108 -2.01 -22.80 1.33
N PRO A 109 -2.60 -22.03 2.27
CA PRO A 109 -2.80 -22.49 3.64
C PRO A 109 -3.54 -23.84 3.70
N PRO A 110 -3.23 -24.73 4.67
CA PRO A 110 -3.89 -26.02 4.79
C PRO A 110 -5.34 -25.89 5.30
N GLU A 111 -5.65 -24.86 6.08
CA GLU A 111 -7.00 -24.62 6.59
C GLU A 111 -7.91 -24.03 5.49
N PRO A 112 -9.07 -24.65 5.17
CA PRO A 112 -9.94 -24.20 4.08
C PRO A 112 -10.40 -22.73 4.18
N ARG A 113 -10.69 -22.26 5.40
CA ARG A 113 -11.08 -20.85 5.63
C ARG A 113 -9.96 -19.88 5.26
N GLN A 114 -8.73 -20.19 5.68
CA GLN A 114 -7.55 -19.39 5.37
C GLN A 114 -7.21 -19.44 3.87
N ALA A 115 -7.36 -20.61 3.25
CA ALA A 115 -7.20 -20.77 1.80
C ALA A 115 -8.19 -19.90 1.01
N ALA A 116 -9.47 -19.88 1.41
CA ALA A 116 -10.48 -19.03 0.80
C ALA A 116 -10.16 -17.53 0.99
N LEU A 117 -9.70 -17.14 2.18
CA LEU A 117 -9.30 -15.76 2.47
C LEU A 117 -8.11 -15.31 1.61
N VAL A 118 -7.10 -16.17 1.43
CA VAL A 118 -5.96 -15.91 0.54
C VAL A 118 -6.42 -15.81 -0.91
N GLY A 119 -7.25 -16.75 -1.39
CA GLY A 119 -7.77 -16.72 -2.76
C GLY A 119 -8.57 -15.45 -3.06
N TRP A 120 -9.44 -15.03 -2.13
CA TRP A 120 -10.16 -13.76 -2.21
C TRP A 120 -9.22 -12.56 -2.26
N ALA A 121 -8.20 -12.53 -1.41
CA ALA A 121 -7.24 -11.44 -1.36
C ALA A 121 -6.38 -11.37 -2.64
N GLU A 122 -6.00 -12.49 -3.24
CA GLU A 122 -5.24 -12.51 -4.49
C GLU A 122 -6.08 -12.11 -5.71
N ALA A 123 -7.36 -12.53 -5.74
CA ALA A 123 -8.29 -12.18 -6.81
C ALA A 123 -8.51 -10.65 -6.91
N SER A 124 -8.34 -9.91 -5.81
CA SER A 124 -8.46 -8.45 -5.78
C SER A 124 -7.46 -7.71 -6.67
N ARG A 125 -6.40 -8.39 -7.16
CA ARG A 125 -5.50 -7.81 -8.17
C ARG A 125 -6.21 -7.47 -9.47
N SER A 126 -7.23 -8.25 -9.85
CA SER A 126 -8.04 -8.08 -11.05
C SER A 126 -9.52 -8.37 -10.74
N PRO A 127 -10.19 -7.44 -10.04
CA PRO A 127 -11.47 -7.72 -9.39
C PRO A 127 -12.65 -7.90 -10.36
N ARG A 128 -12.57 -7.39 -11.60
CA ARG A 128 -13.65 -7.58 -12.60
C ARG A 128 -13.55 -8.90 -13.34
N ALA A 129 -12.40 -9.58 -13.28
CA ALA A 129 -12.20 -10.87 -13.93
C ALA A 129 -12.98 -12.03 -13.26
N GLY A 130 -13.65 -11.83 -12.11
CA GLY A 130 -14.40 -12.90 -11.45
C GLY A 130 -15.34 -12.51 -10.30
N GLU A 131 -16.39 -11.72 -10.57
CA GLU A 131 -17.48 -11.37 -9.61
C GLU A 131 -17.00 -11.11 -8.17
N TRP A 132 -15.86 -10.42 -8.05
CA TRP A 132 -15.18 -10.28 -6.77
C TRP A 132 -15.95 -9.33 -5.85
N THR A 133 -16.36 -9.82 -4.68
CA THR A 133 -17.03 -9.06 -3.62
C THR A 133 -16.33 -9.30 -2.28
N SER A 134 -16.61 -8.49 -1.26
CA SER A 134 -16.10 -8.75 0.09
C SER A 134 -17.21 -9.22 1.02
N PRO A 135 -17.15 -10.46 1.54
CA PRO A 135 -17.98 -10.90 2.66
C PRO A 135 -17.38 -10.53 4.02
N TYR A 136 -16.24 -9.83 4.05
CA TYR A 136 -15.45 -9.62 5.26
C TYR A 136 -15.68 -8.25 5.89
N CYS A 137 -15.47 -8.18 7.21
CA CYS A 137 -15.61 -6.96 7.99
C CYS A 137 -14.65 -5.84 7.51
N PRO A 138 -14.90 -4.57 7.92
CA PRO A 138 -14.09 -3.43 7.51
C PRO A 138 -12.60 -3.58 7.80
N GLU A 139 -12.17 -4.20 8.90
CA GLU A 139 -10.74 -4.36 9.19
C GLU A 139 -10.02 -5.26 8.17
N VAL A 140 -10.65 -6.36 7.75
CA VAL A 140 -10.10 -7.28 6.75
C VAL A 140 -10.11 -6.64 5.36
N THR A 141 -11.23 -6.04 4.97
CA THR A 141 -11.39 -5.32 3.69
C THR A 141 -10.45 -4.11 3.60
N GLY A 142 -10.34 -3.34 4.66
CA GLY A 142 -9.43 -2.20 4.75
C GLY A 142 -7.97 -2.62 4.72
N THR A 143 -7.62 -3.78 5.29
CA THR A 143 -6.24 -4.30 5.24
C THR A 143 -5.87 -4.59 3.79
N LEU A 144 -6.76 -5.22 3.03
CA LEU A 144 -6.56 -5.46 1.60
C LEU A 144 -6.28 -4.15 0.86
N LEU A 145 -7.11 -3.13 1.05
CA LEU A 145 -6.96 -1.83 0.38
C LEU A 145 -5.70 -1.08 0.84
N ALA A 146 -5.36 -1.14 2.13
CA ALA A 146 -4.13 -0.57 2.68
C ALA A 146 -2.91 -1.15 1.96
N PHE A 147 -2.87 -2.46 1.74
CA PHE A 147 -1.74 -3.10 1.08
C PHE A 147 -1.75 -2.96 -0.43
N HIS A 148 -2.90 -2.80 -1.09
CA HIS A 148 -2.91 -2.33 -2.47
C HIS A 148 -2.15 -1.00 -2.64
N PHE A 149 -2.40 -0.04 -1.75
CA PHE A 149 -1.71 1.24 -1.77
C PHE A 149 -0.24 1.11 -1.36
N ILE A 150 0.02 0.55 -0.17
CA ILE A 150 1.37 0.46 0.42
C ILE A 150 2.32 -0.36 -0.44
N ASN A 151 1.88 -1.48 -1.02
CA ASN A 151 2.73 -2.28 -1.92
C ASN A 151 3.24 -1.47 -3.10
N ARG A 152 2.40 -0.58 -3.65
CA ARG A 152 2.76 0.27 -4.80
C ARG A 152 3.74 1.36 -4.40
N ILE A 153 3.52 2.00 -3.26
CA ILE A 153 4.48 2.97 -2.67
C ILE A 153 5.84 2.31 -2.43
N VAL A 154 5.85 1.18 -1.72
CA VAL A 154 7.08 0.46 -1.38
C VAL A 154 7.85 0.04 -2.63
N SER A 155 7.15 -0.57 -3.59
CA SER A 155 7.79 -1.05 -4.82
C SER A 155 8.27 0.10 -5.71
N ALA A 156 7.64 1.28 -5.63
CA ALA A 156 8.05 2.47 -6.36
C ALA A 156 9.27 3.14 -5.73
N LEU A 157 9.28 3.32 -4.40
CA LEU A 157 10.21 4.24 -3.73
C LEU A 157 11.34 3.55 -2.96
N LEU A 158 11.19 2.26 -2.63
CA LEU A 158 12.15 1.51 -1.81
C LEU A 158 12.85 0.41 -2.60
N ALA A 159 14.09 0.11 -2.23
CA ALA A 159 14.75 -1.12 -2.67
C ALA A 159 13.99 -2.36 -2.16
N PRO A 160 14.06 -3.50 -2.89
CA PRO A 160 13.19 -4.65 -2.64
C PRO A 160 13.54 -5.47 -1.40
N ASP A 161 14.74 -5.33 -0.84
CA ASP A 161 15.17 -6.10 0.34
C ASP A 161 14.76 -5.40 1.64
N LEU A 162 14.07 -6.14 2.52
CA LEU A 162 13.61 -5.68 3.83
C LEU A 162 14.75 -5.50 4.83
N LEU A 163 15.69 -6.44 4.90
CA LEU A 163 16.88 -6.32 5.75
C LEU A 163 18.13 -6.10 4.88
N PRO A 164 19.17 -5.44 5.42
CA PRO A 164 20.44 -5.27 4.72
C PRO A 164 20.95 -6.62 4.17
N GLY A 165 21.38 -6.65 2.92
CA GLY A 165 21.92 -7.86 2.29
C GLY A 165 20.90 -9.00 2.10
N GLY A 166 19.60 -8.76 2.29
CA GLY A 166 18.58 -9.79 2.13
C GLY A 166 18.56 -10.81 3.27
N LEU A 167 19.05 -10.48 4.47
CA LEU A 167 19.12 -11.38 5.62
C LEU A 167 17.78 -12.03 6.00
N GLN A 168 16.66 -11.39 5.68
CA GLN A 168 15.32 -11.92 5.91
C GLN A 168 15.01 -13.19 5.10
N ARG A 169 15.84 -13.54 4.10
CA ARG A 169 15.73 -14.81 3.36
C ARG A 169 16.00 -16.03 4.25
N SER A 170 16.75 -15.86 5.34
CA SER A 170 16.99 -16.92 6.31
C SER A 170 15.79 -17.16 7.22
N ARG A 171 15.31 -18.41 7.29
CA ARG A 171 14.23 -18.83 8.20
C ARG A 171 14.59 -18.56 9.67
N VAL A 172 15.86 -18.73 10.03
CA VAL A 172 16.34 -18.48 11.39
C VAL A 172 16.18 -17.00 11.74
N VAL A 173 16.58 -16.10 10.82
CA VAL A 173 16.43 -14.65 11.01
C VAL A 173 14.97 -14.25 11.13
N ARG A 174 14.08 -14.76 10.25
CA ARG A 174 12.64 -14.46 10.34
C ARG A 174 12.02 -14.92 11.66
N SER A 175 12.31 -16.15 12.08
CA SER A 175 11.76 -16.71 13.32
C SER A 175 12.31 -16.04 14.58
N ALA A 176 13.61 -15.69 14.60
CA ALA A 176 14.24 -14.99 15.71
C ALA A 176 13.73 -13.55 15.84
N GLY A 177 13.62 -12.83 14.70
CA GLY A 177 13.00 -11.51 14.66
C GLY A 177 11.55 -11.55 15.16
N GLY A 178 10.76 -12.53 14.72
CA GLY A 178 9.38 -12.70 15.17
C GLY A 178 9.25 -12.89 16.68
N ARG A 179 10.09 -13.73 17.29
CA ARG A 179 10.07 -13.96 18.75
C ARG A 179 10.34 -12.71 19.57
N LEU A 180 11.22 -11.81 19.10
CA LEU A 180 11.53 -10.56 19.80
C LEU A 180 10.31 -9.63 19.90
N TYR A 181 9.42 -9.67 18.91
CA TYR A 181 8.28 -8.76 18.80
C TYR A 181 6.93 -9.41 19.17
N ALA A 182 6.94 -10.65 19.63
CA ALA A 182 5.72 -11.45 19.85
C ALA A 182 4.75 -10.83 20.86
N ARG A 183 5.25 -10.19 21.94
CA ARG A 183 4.39 -9.53 22.94
C ARG A 183 3.63 -8.35 22.34
N THR A 184 4.35 -7.43 21.69
CA THR A 184 3.75 -6.24 21.09
C THR A 184 2.88 -6.57 19.88
N ALA A 185 3.20 -7.63 19.14
CA ALA A 185 2.40 -8.09 18.00
C ALA A 185 1.01 -8.59 18.43
N ARG A 186 0.92 -9.20 19.61
CA ARG A 186 -0.32 -9.74 20.19
C ARG A 186 -1.09 -8.73 21.04
N GLU A 187 -0.50 -7.59 21.36
CA GLU A 187 -1.14 -6.56 22.18
C GLU A 187 -2.33 -5.95 21.43
N PRO A 188 -3.57 -6.07 21.97
CA PRO A 188 -4.76 -5.48 21.40
C PRO A 188 -4.62 -3.96 21.29
N LYS A 189 -5.20 -3.38 20.24
CA LYS A 189 -5.18 -1.92 20.01
C LYS A 189 -6.61 -1.44 19.79
N GLU A 190 -6.99 -0.43 20.55
CA GLU A 190 -8.30 0.19 20.41
C GLU A 190 -8.40 0.97 19.08
N PRO A 191 -9.52 0.81 18.34
CA PRO A 191 -9.79 1.60 17.15
C PRO A 191 -9.86 3.11 17.44
N GLY A 192 -9.54 3.92 16.45
CA GLY A 192 -9.79 5.37 16.43
C GLY A 192 -8.61 6.27 16.81
N ARG A 193 -7.54 5.76 17.43
CA ARG A 193 -6.41 6.58 17.92
C ARG A 193 -5.70 7.36 16.80
N SER A 194 -5.73 6.89 15.56
CA SER A 194 -5.11 7.61 14.43
C SER A 194 -6.02 8.67 13.79
N LEU A 195 -7.33 8.65 14.05
CA LEU A 195 -8.28 9.57 13.42
C LEU A 195 -7.99 11.05 13.68
N PRO A 196 -7.53 11.48 14.88
CA PRO A 196 -7.15 12.88 15.10
C PRO A 196 -5.99 13.38 14.22
N LEU A 197 -5.21 12.48 13.60
CA LEU A 197 -4.17 12.84 12.62
C LEU A 197 -4.77 13.25 11.27
N LEU A 198 -6.01 12.83 11.01
CA LEU A 198 -6.73 13.11 9.77
C LEU A 198 -7.47 14.43 9.99
N GLY A 199 -7.02 15.49 9.30
CA GLY A 199 -7.70 16.79 9.37
C GLY A 199 -9.20 16.67 9.08
N THR A 200 -9.98 17.69 9.45
CA THR A 200 -11.44 17.71 9.28
C THR A 200 -11.84 17.86 7.80
N GLY A 201 -11.70 16.80 7.02
CA GLY A 201 -12.14 16.75 5.62
C GLY A 201 -13.50 16.03 5.50
N PRO A 202 -14.41 16.49 4.63
CA PRO A 202 -15.78 15.99 4.51
C PRO A 202 -15.88 14.66 3.73
N ALA A 203 -14.94 13.74 3.94
CA ALA A 203 -14.89 12.50 3.18
C ALA A 203 -15.85 11.47 3.80
N SER A 204 -17.04 11.32 3.22
CA SER A 204 -17.95 10.25 3.62
C SER A 204 -17.25 8.89 3.46
N PRO A 205 -17.23 8.06 4.52
CA PRO A 205 -16.73 6.69 4.43
C PRO A 205 -17.44 5.89 3.33
N PRO A 206 -16.74 4.94 2.68
CA PRO A 206 -17.39 4.05 1.72
C PRO A 206 -18.39 3.12 2.42
N ALA A 207 -19.47 2.74 1.72
CA ALA A 207 -20.57 1.96 2.28
C ALA A 207 -20.12 0.64 2.95
N TRP A 208 -19.13 -0.05 2.38
CA TRP A 208 -18.60 -1.31 2.94
C TRP A 208 -17.97 -1.14 4.33
N ALA A 209 -17.61 0.08 4.73
CA ALA A 209 -16.95 0.34 6.00
C ALA A 209 -17.92 0.73 7.13
N GLY A 210 -19.18 1.05 6.81
CA GLY A 210 -20.12 1.62 7.79
C GLY A 210 -19.50 2.78 8.57
N ASP A 211 -19.71 2.81 9.88
CA ASP A 211 -19.16 3.81 10.81
C ASP A 211 -17.74 3.47 11.33
N SER A 212 -17.07 2.48 10.72
CA SER A 212 -15.74 2.05 11.17
C SER A 212 -14.67 3.15 10.98
N PRO A 213 -13.73 3.32 11.93
CA PRO A 213 -12.52 4.14 11.74
C PRO A 213 -11.75 3.82 10.46
N VAL A 214 -11.82 2.57 9.99
CA VAL A 214 -11.21 2.13 8.73
C VAL A 214 -11.75 2.91 7.53
N GLY A 215 -13.06 3.15 7.49
CA GLY A 215 -13.71 3.87 6.40
C GLY A 215 -13.28 5.34 6.33
N VAL A 216 -13.20 5.99 7.49
CA VAL A 216 -12.71 7.38 7.62
C VAL A 216 -11.25 7.48 7.17
N ALA A 217 -10.41 6.52 7.58
CA ALA A 217 -9.01 6.48 7.21
C ALA A 217 -8.81 6.22 5.71
N TYR A 218 -9.58 5.29 5.11
CA TYR A 218 -9.56 5.04 3.67
C TYR A 218 -10.00 6.26 2.87
N ALA A 219 -11.11 6.89 3.24
CA ALA A 219 -11.62 8.07 2.55
C ALA A 219 -10.62 9.25 2.62
N SER A 220 -9.94 9.41 3.77
CA SER A 220 -8.88 10.40 3.94
C SER A 220 -7.67 10.11 3.06
N LEU A 221 -7.22 8.85 2.98
CA LEU A 221 -6.11 8.45 2.11
C LEU A 221 -6.45 8.68 0.64
N ARG A 222 -7.65 8.28 0.24
CA ARG A 222 -8.19 8.50 -1.09
C ARG A 222 -8.11 9.97 -1.46
N ASN A 223 -8.65 10.85 -0.62
CA ASN A 223 -8.67 12.29 -0.89
C ASN A 223 -7.27 12.91 -0.90
N ALA A 224 -6.39 12.51 0.03
CA ALA A 224 -5.03 13.03 0.09
C ALA A 224 -4.20 12.63 -1.13
N ALA A 225 -4.22 11.35 -1.50
CA ALA A 225 -3.41 10.84 -2.60
C ALA A 225 -3.97 11.22 -3.99
N MET A 226 -5.29 11.37 -4.14
CA MET A 226 -5.90 11.79 -5.41
C MET A 226 -5.48 13.19 -5.85
N ARG A 227 -5.12 14.09 -4.92
CA ARG A 227 -4.57 15.43 -5.24
C ARG A 227 -3.26 15.39 -6.00
N GLY A 228 -2.51 14.28 -5.96
CA GLY A 228 -1.35 14.11 -6.84
C GLY A 228 -1.70 14.12 -8.33
N GLY A 229 -2.99 13.90 -8.66
CA GLY A 229 -3.51 14.05 -10.01
C GLY A 229 -3.53 15.49 -10.52
N ASP A 230 -3.45 16.49 -9.63
CA ASP A 230 -3.44 17.91 -9.99
C ASP A 230 -2.08 18.33 -10.62
N LEU A 231 -1.07 17.46 -10.52
CA LEU A 231 0.21 17.58 -11.22
C LEU A 231 0.14 17.19 -12.70
N LEU A 232 -1.00 16.68 -13.17
CA LEU A 232 -1.23 16.27 -14.55
C LEU A 232 -2.28 17.17 -15.21
N GLY A 233 -2.10 17.45 -16.50
CA GLY A 233 -3.16 17.99 -17.34
C GLY A 233 -4.36 17.04 -17.45
N ASP A 234 -5.51 17.61 -17.80
CA ASP A 234 -6.80 16.90 -17.83
C ASP A 234 -6.80 15.64 -18.70
N VAL A 235 -6.15 15.69 -19.86
CA VAL A 235 -6.07 14.56 -20.79
C VAL A 235 -5.25 13.44 -20.16
N ALA A 236 -4.08 13.76 -19.61
CA ALA A 236 -3.20 12.81 -18.95
C ALA A 236 -3.87 12.15 -17.73
N ARG A 237 -4.58 12.94 -16.91
CA ARG A 237 -5.35 12.45 -15.77
C ARG A 237 -6.43 11.45 -16.20
N ARG A 238 -7.19 11.76 -17.27
CA ARG A 238 -8.19 10.86 -17.85
C ARG A 238 -7.56 9.59 -18.45
N THR A 239 -6.42 9.70 -19.10
CA THR A 239 -5.68 8.53 -19.61
C THR A 239 -5.34 7.58 -18.46
N VAL A 240 -4.77 8.08 -17.37
CA VAL A 240 -4.43 7.24 -16.20
C VAL A 240 -5.65 6.53 -15.62
N THR A 241 -6.75 7.26 -15.36
CA THR A 241 -7.95 6.66 -14.73
C THR A 241 -8.67 5.69 -15.67
N ALA A 242 -8.77 6.00 -16.97
CA ALA A 242 -9.38 5.14 -17.97
C ALA A 242 -8.57 3.85 -18.15
N THR A 243 -7.23 3.94 -18.25
CA THR A 243 -6.35 2.76 -18.34
C THR A 243 -6.48 1.90 -17.10
N VAL A 244 -6.47 2.47 -15.90
CA VAL A 244 -6.63 1.69 -14.65
C VAL A 244 -7.93 0.89 -14.66
N SER A 245 -9.03 1.54 -15.07
CA SER A 245 -10.34 0.88 -15.18
C SER A 245 -10.35 -0.23 -16.24
N TRP A 246 -9.76 0.01 -17.41
CA TRP A 246 -9.83 -0.91 -18.55
C TRP A 246 -8.91 -2.13 -18.41
N GLU A 247 -7.69 -1.93 -17.93
CA GLU A 247 -6.68 -2.98 -17.76
C GLU A 247 -6.93 -3.87 -16.53
N ASP A 248 -7.83 -3.44 -15.63
CA ASP A 248 -8.28 -4.18 -14.45
C ASP A 248 -7.12 -4.74 -13.61
N GLY A 249 -6.07 -3.93 -13.40
CA GLY A 249 -4.93 -4.30 -12.57
C GLY A 249 -4.06 -5.46 -13.09
N ARG A 250 -4.22 -5.95 -14.32
CA ARG A 250 -3.34 -7.02 -14.84
C ARG A 250 -1.88 -6.57 -14.90
N HIS A 251 -0.91 -7.47 -14.65
CA HIS A 251 0.51 -7.12 -14.75
C HIS A 251 0.95 -7.03 -16.22
N PRO A 252 1.42 -5.87 -16.72
CA PRO A 252 1.92 -5.78 -18.09
C PRO A 252 3.17 -6.65 -18.29
N ALA A 253 3.27 -7.34 -19.42
CA ALA A 253 4.43 -8.21 -19.72
C ALA A 253 5.74 -7.41 -19.88
N ARG A 254 5.66 -6.23 -20.53
CA ARG A 254 6.76 -5.28 -20.70
C ARG A 254 6.34 -3.90 -20.20
N PRO A 255 6.34 -3.66 -18.88
CA PRO A 255 5.73 -2.46 -18.31
C PRO A 255 6.28 -1.14 -18.84
N ALA A 256 7.59 -1.07 -19.10
CA ALA A 256 8.22 0.14 -19.61
C ALA A 256 7.77 0.47 -21.05
N GLU A 257 7.65 -0.52 -21.94
CA GLU A 257 7.15 -0.34 -23.31
C GLU A 257 5.65 -0.05 -23.29
N TRP A 258 4.88 -0.86 -22.57
CA TRP A 258 3.44 -0.69 -22.38
C TRP A 258 3.06 0.73 -21.91
N ALA A 259 3.75 1.25 -20.89
CA ALA A 259 3.47 2.58 -20.40
C ALA A 259 3.88 3.66 -21.42
N ALA A 260 4.96 3.46 -22.19
CA ALA A 260 5.40 4.43 -23.19
C ALA A 260 4.39 4.55 -24.34
N ASP A 261 3.82 3.43 -24.76
CA ASP A 261 2.83 3.38 -25.83
C ASP A 261 1.53 4.08 -25.42
N LEU A 262 1.05 3.87 -24.19
CA LEU A 262 -0.18 4.48 -23.68
C LEU A 262 -0.11 6.00 -23.55
N VAL A 263 1.08 6.58 -23.38
CA VAL A 263 1.25 8.02 -23.18
C VAL A 263 1.84 8.73 -24.40
N ARG A 264 2.04 8.03 -25.52
CA ARG A 264 2.79 8.54 -26.69
C ARG A 264 2.25 9.87 -27.22
N ASP A 265 0.92 10.03 -27.20
CA ASP A 265 0.24 11.19 -27.77
C ASP A 265 0.05 12.34 -26.75
N LEU A 266 0.52 12.17 -25.50
CA LEU A 266 0.49 13.23 -24.50
C LEU A 266 1.63 14.25 -24.72
N PRO A 267 1.41 15.54 -24.40
CA PRO A 267 2.44 16.57 -24.45
C PRO A 267 3.53 16.33 -23.39
N GLY A 268 4.72 16.93 -23.57
CA GLY A 268 5.97 16.54 -22.90
C GLY A 268 5.89 16.27 -21.39
N ALA A 269 5.51 17.26 -20.58
CA ALA A 269 5.44 17.11 -19.13
C ALA A 269 4.36 16.09 -18.69
N ASP A 270 3.19 16.17 -19.31
CA ASP A 270 2.07 15.24 -19.09
C ASP A 270 2.41 13.79 -19.43
N ARG A 271 3.21 13.58 -20.48
CA ARG A 271 3.69 12.25 -20.89
C ARG A 271 4.53 11.60 -19.80
N VAL A 272 5.48 12.35 -19.23
CA VAL A 272 6.35 11.85 -18.15
C VAL A 272 5.53 11.59 -16.89
N ALA A 273 4.63 12.51 -16.54
CA ALA A 273 3.78 12.38 -15.36
C ALA A 273 2.86 11.15 -15.44
N ALA A 274 2.11 11.02 -16.55
CA ALA A 274 1.20 9.90 -16.80
C ALA A 274 1.94 8.57 -16.83
N ARG A 275 3.14 8.53 -17.41
CA ARG A 275 3.99 7.33 -17.43
C ARG A 275 4.33 6.88 -16.02
N ILE A 276 4.81 7.79 -15.15
CA ILE A 276 5.14 7.46 -13.76
C ILE A 276 3.89 7.00 -13.01
N ALA A 277 2.75 7.69 -13.17
CA ALA A 277 1.49 7.32 -12.52
C ALA A 277 0.99 5.93 -12.96
N LEU A 278 1.03 5.61 -14.25
CA LEU A 278 0.66 4.29 -14.78
C LEU A 278 1.59 3.18 -14.27
N LEU A 279 2.90 3.43 -14.26
CA LEU A 279 3.85 2.48 -13.69
C LEU A 279 3.62 2.29 -12.20
N ALA A 280 3.37 3.36 -11.43
CA ALA A 280 3.02 3.27 -10.01
C ALA A 280 1.72 2.46 -9.78
N ALA A 281 0.74 2.55 -10.67
CA ALA A 281 -0.51 1.80 -10.60
C ALA A 281 -0.33 0.30 -10.92
N PHE A 282 0.50 -0.04 -11.91
CA PHE A 282 0.56 -1.39 -12.50
C PHE A 282 1.83 -2.18 -12.21
N ALA A 283 2.99 -1.53 -12.25
CA ALA A 283 4.30 -2.17 -12.10
C ALA A 283 5.31 -1.19 -11.48
N PRO A 284 5.17 -0.83 -10.20
CA PRO A 284 5.92 0.30 -9.61
C PRO A 284 7.44 0.09 -9.58
N SER A 285 7.90 -1.16 -9.54
CA SER A 285 9.32 -1.50 -9.64
C SER A 285 9.92 -1.15 -11.01
N ALA A 286 9.11 -0.98 -12.04
CA ALA A 286 9.55 -0.65 -13.40
C ALA A 286 9.79 0.86 -13.63
N ILE A 287 9.43 1.74 -12.68
CA ILE A 287 9.84 3.15 -12.71
C ILE A 287 11.37 3.22 -12.66
N ARG A 288 12.01 3.97 -13.56
CA ARG A 288 13.48 4.07 -13.64
C ARG A 288 13.96 5.45 -13.20
N SER A 289 15.23 5.54 -12.84
CA SER A 289 15.85 6.84 -12.50
C SER A 289 15.78 7.85 -13.65
N GLY A 290 15.76 7.37 -14.91
CA GLY A 290 15.56 8.22 -16.08
C GLY A 290 14.16 8.85 -16.16
N ASP A 291 13.11 8.11 -15.75
CA ASP A 291 11.75 8.66 -15.68
C ASP A 291 11.69 9.79 -14.65
N VAL A 292 12.33 9.58 -13.49
CA VAL A 292 12.38 10.58 -12.41
C VAL A 292 13.27 11.77 -12.76
N ALA A 293 14.39 11.55 -13.46
CA ALA A 293 15.27 12.63 -13.90
C ALA A 293 14.54 13.57 -14.88
N LEU A 294 13.76 13.03 -15.81
CA LEU A 294 12.93 13.83 -16.72
C LEU A 294 11.82 14.58 -15.97
N TRP A 295 11.18 13.93 -15.00
CA TRP A 295 10.16 14.57 -14.15
C TRP A 295 10.71 15.79 -13.39
N ARG A 296 11.91 15.64 -12.82
CA ARG A 296 12.58 16.69 -12.04
C ARG A 296 13.00 17.92 -12.84
N LEU A 297 12.98 17.87 -14.18
CA LEU A 297 13.22 19.06 -15.00
C LEU A 297 12.12 20.12 -14.82
N SER A 298 10.90 19.71 -14.50
CA SER A 298 9.76 20.61 -14.23
C SER A 298 9.33 20.63 -12.77
N HIS A 299 9.58 19.55 -12.02
CA HIS A 299 9.15 19.38 -10.62
C HIS A 299 10.34 18.92 -9.76
N PRO A 300 11.23 19.83 -9.35
CA PRO A 300 12.48 19.48 -8.67
C PRO A 300 12.26 18.89 -7.27
N ASP A 301 11.13 19.18 -6.63
CA ASP A 301 10.84 18.78 -5.25
C ASP A 301 10.45 17.29 -5.14
N ASP A 302 11.05 16.58 -4.19
CA ASP A 302 10.75 15.16 -3.92
C ASP A 302 9.28 14.92 -3.57
N ALA A 303 8.63 15.92 -2.96
CA ALA A 303 7.24 15.85 -2.57
C ALA A 303 6.32 15.64 -3.77
N ASP A 304 6.63 16.21 -4.94
CA ASP A 304 5.81 16.06 -6.15
C ASP A 304 5.97 14.68 -6.78
N LEU A 305 7.17 14.09 -6.73
CA LEU A 305 7.35 12.68 -7.09
C LEU A 305 6.51 11.77 -6.18
N VAL A 306 6.53 12.01 -4.86
CA VAL A 306 5.75 11.22 -3.90
C VAL A 306 4.24 11.38 -4.16
N ARG A 307 3.74 12.61 -4.42
CA ARG A 307 2.34 12.85 -4.79
C ARG A 307 1.95 12.12 -6.06
N LEU A 308 2.79 12.16 -7.10
CA LEU A 308 2.51 11.50 -8.37
C LEU A 308 2.47 9.97 -8.25
N VAL A 309 3.41 9.38 -7.49
CA VAL A 309 3.42 7.95 -7.18
C VAL A 309 2.21 7.57 -6.34
N ALA A 310 1.86 8.37 -5.34
CA ALA A 310 0.66 8.17 -4.52
C ALA A 310 -0.62 8.24 -5.35
N TYR A 311 -0.70 9.15 -6.33
CA TYR A 311 -1.82 9.25 -7.26
C TYR A 311 -2.00 7.99 -8.10
N GLY A 312 -0.93 7.46 -8.71
CA GLY A 312 -0.98 6.18 -9.41
C GLY A 312 -1.39 5.02 -8.48
N ALA A 313 -0.81 4.97 -7.28
CA ALA A 313 -1.12 3.94 -6.30
C ALA A 313 -2.58 3.95 -5.84
N ILE A 314 -3.12 5.13 -5.51
CA ILE A 314 -4.49 5.27 -5.05
C ILE A 314 -5.50 5.09 -6.18
N THR A 315 -5.16 5.45 -7.42
CA THR A 315 -6.06 5.23 -8.57
C THR A 315 -6.32 3.73 -8.76
N ALA A 316 -5.27 2.91 -8.68
CA ALA A 316 -5.40 1.44 -8.72
C ALA A 316 -6.11 0.87 -7.49
N THR A 317 -5.87 1.44 -6.31
CA THR A 317 -6.52 1.01 -5.06
C THR A 317 -8.02 1.36 -5.06
N ASP A 318 -8.40 2.54 -5.53
CA ASP A 318 -9.79 2.99 -5.64
C ASP A 318 -10.56 2.19 -6.68
N HIS A 319 -9.90 1.74 -7.76
CA HIS A 319 -10.49 0.80 -8.70
C HIS A 319 -10.89 -0.52 -8.03
N VAL A 320 -10.02 -1.07 -7.18
CA VAL A 320 -10.32 -2.27 -6.38
C VAL A 320 -11.44 -1.97 -5.39
N ALA A 321 -11.37 -0.86 -4.66
CA ALA A 321 -12.40 -0.50 -3.69
C ALA A 321 -13.78 -0.28 -4.32
N ARG A 322 -13.86 0.23 -5.55
CA ARG A 322 -15.12 0.39 -6.29
C ARG A 322 -15.69 -0.92 -6.81
N ALA A 323 -14.86 -1.94 -6.97
CA ALA A 323 -15.33 -3.28 -7.34
C ALA A 323 -15.93 -4.04 -6.15
N LEU A 324 -15.67 -3.58 -4.92
CA LEU A 324 -16.43 -3.95 -3.74
C LEU A 324 -17.83 -3.32 -3.83
N SER A 325 -18.68 -3.82 -4.73
CA SER A 325 -20.11 -3.54 -4.67
C SER A 325 -20.59 -3.79 -3.24
N PRO A 326 -21.53 -3.00 -2.69
CA PRO A 326 -22.22 -3.39 -1.49
C PRO A 326 -22.95 -4.70 -1.83
N ALA A 327 -22.34 -5.83 -1.45
CA ALA A 327 -22.98 -7.12 -1.50
C ALA A 327 -24.17 -7.03 -0.54
N GLN A 328 -25.33 -6.72 -1.11
CA GLN A 328 -26.66 -6.91 -0.54
C GLN A 328 -26.80 -6.46 0.93
N LEU A 329 -27.17 -5.19 1.13
CA LEU A 329 -28.06 -4.87 2.24
C LEU A 329 -29.43 -5.48 1.96
#